data_AF-A0A838P3Z7-F1
#
_entry.id   AF-A0A838P3Z7-F1
#
_cell.length_a   1.000
_cell.length_b   1.000
_cell.length_c   1.000
_cell.angle_alpha   90.00
_cell.angle_beta   90.00
_cell.angle_gamma   90.00
#
_symmetry.space_group_name_H-M   'P 1'
#
loop_
_entity.id
_entity.type
_entity.pdbx_description
1 polymer ?
#
loop_
_entity_poly.entity_id
_entity_poly.type
_entity_poly.pdbx_seq_one_letter_code
_entity_poly.pdbx_strand_id
1 'polypeptide(L)'
;RVLSRVWPRFSLRTGMDLSGLARDPLVAQTVLADPLFHRVATARLSTEVVAAIARVQAGAPHFRLPLLVLHGAADRMVPPEGSRAFIARVSHPDKELREYPEAYHVLFADVGREQVLADLERWIAARL
;
A
#
# COMPACT_ATOMS: atom_id res chain seq x y z
N ARG A 1 0.65 21.38 -5.46
CA ARG A 1 -0.68 21.70 -6.08
C ARG A 1 -0.58 22.72 -7.22
N VAL A 2 0.22 23.80 -7.13
CA VAL A 2 0.36 24.79 -8.23
C VAL A 2 0.87 24.16 -9.53
N LEU A 3 1.97 23.41 -9.47
CA LEU A 3 2.52 22.71 -10.65
C LEU A 3 1.53 21.75 -11.30
N SER A 4 0.68 21.07 -10.51
CA SER A 4 -0.36 20.19 -11.06
C SER A 4 -1.38 20.92 -11.94
N ARG A 5 -1.67 22.20 -11.64
CA ARG A 5 -2.62 23.02 -12.41
C ARG A 5 -1.96 23.67 -13.63
N VAL A 6 -0.75 24.17 -13.47
CA VAL A 6 -0.07 24.99 -14.50
C VAL A 6 0.77 24.13 -15.44
N TRP A 7 1.38 23.05 -14.94
CA TRP A 7 2.22 22.13 -15.71
C TRP A 7 2.01 20.68 -15.23
N PRO A 8 0.83 20.09 -15.47
CA PRO A 8 0.47 18.76 -14.95
C PRO A 8 1.44 17.64 -15.32
N ARG A 9 2.08 17.77 -16.50
CA ARG A 9 3.06 16.82 -17.04
C ARG A 9 4.49 17.02 -16.53
N PHE A 10 4.74 18.02 -15.69
CA PHE A 10 6.06 18.20 -15.06
C PHE A 10 6.40 16.93 -14.27
N SER A 11 7.51 16.29 -14.61
CA SER A 11 7.94 15.02 -14.03
C SER A 11 9.24 15.20 -13.26
N LEU A 12 9.32 14.55 -12.10
CA LEU A 12 10.55 14.49 -11.31
C LEU A 12 10.78 13.08 -10.78
N ARG A 13 12.03 12.81 -10.38
CA ARG A 13 12.33 11.61 -9.60
C ARG A 13 11.67 11.73 -8.23
N THR A 14 10.98 10.69 -7.81
CA THR A 14 10.17 10.68 -6.57
C THR A 14 11.00 10.67 -5.30
N GLY A 15 12.31 10.40 -5.39
CA GLY A 15 13.17 10.26 -4.22
C GLY A 15 12.82 9.05 -3.34
N MET A 16 12.01 8.13 -3.87
CA MET A 16 11.53 6.95 -3.14
C MET A 16 12.72 6.12 -2.62
N ASP A 17 12.77 5.97 -1.29
CA ASP A 17 13.72 5.10 -0.61
C ASP A 17 13.22 3.65 -0.64
N LEU A 18 13.95 2.77 -1.31
CA LEU A 18 13.60 1.35 -1.42
C LEU A 18 14.21 0.50 -0.30
N SER A 19 14.92 1.09 0.67
CA SER A 19 15.47 0.34 1.80
C SER A 19 14.39 -0.34 2.66
N GLY A 20 13.16 0.19 2.62
CA GLY A 20 11.98 -0.36 3.29
C GLY A 20 11.07 -1.21 2.40
N LEU A 21 11.52 -1.61 1.20
CA LEU A 21 10.69 -2.35 0.25
C LEU A 21 10.36 -3.77 0.75
N ALA A 22 11.39 -4.52 1.13
CA ALA A 22 11.30 -5.88 1.66
C ALA A 22 12.52 -6.15 2.56
N ARG A 23 12.43 -7.14 3.46
CA ARG A 23 13.58 -7.57 4.27
C ARG A 23 14.57 -8.39 3.46
N ASP A 24 14.08 -9.15 2.48
CA ASP A 24 14.94 -9.88 1.55
C ASP A 24 15.59 -8.90 0.54
N PRO A 25 16.92 -8.73 0.58
CA PRO A 25 17.62 -7.82 -0.33
C PRO A 25 17.54 -8.25 -1.79
N LEU A 26 17.23 -9.53 -2.09
CA LEU A 26 17.05 -9.98 -3.46
C LEU A 26 15.80 -9.36 -4.10
N VAL A 27 14.73 -9.13 -3.33
CA VAL A 27 13.51 -8.49 -3.83
C VAL A 27 13.81 -7.08 -4.32
N ALA A 28 14.55 -6.29 -3.54
CA ALA A 28 14.95 -4.95 -3.93
C ALA A 28 15.84 -4.97 -5.17
N GLN A 29 16.76 -5.94 -5.29
CA GLN A 29 17.59 -6.11 -6.48
C GLN A 29 16.77 -6.47 -7.71
N THR A 30 15.81 -7.39 -7.59
CA THR A 30 14.89 -7.75 -8.68
C THR A 30 14.09 -6.55 -9.16
N VAL A 31 13.53 -5.76 -8.25
CA VAL A 31 12.79 -4.53 -8.60
C VAL A 31 13.69 -3.49 -9.26
N LEU A 32 14.94 -3.36 -8.80
CA LEU A 32 15.91 -2.43 -9.38
C LEU A 32 16.43 -2.86 -10.76
N ALA A 33 16.46 -4.17 -11.02
CA ALA A 33 16.90 -4.73 -12.29
C ALA A 33 15.78 -4.77 -13.35
N ASP A 34 14.52 -4.57 -12.96
CA ASP A 34 13.37 -4.57 -13.88
C ASP A 34 13.41 -3.33 -14.79
N PRO A 35 13.52 -3.50 -16.13
CA PRO A 35 13.56 -2.38 -17.07
C PRO A 35 12.25 -1.57 -17.12
N LEU A 36 11.15 -2.11 -16.59
CA LEU A 36 9.86 -1.42 -16.51
C LEU A 36 9.72 -0.60 -15.22
N PHE A 37 10.57 -0.85 -14.22
CA PHE A 37 10.52 -0.11 -12.98
C PHE A 37 11.19 1.27 -13.12
N HIS A 38 10.47 2.33 -12.77
CA HIS A 38 11.00 3.69 -12.75
C HIS A 38 10.48 4.49 -11.55
N ARG A 39 11.29 5.46 -11.09
CA ARG A 39 10.97 6.31 -9.93
C ARG A 39 10.58 7.72 -10.34
N VAL A 40 9.74 7.86 -11.36
CA VAL A 40 9.34 9.16 -11.91
C VAL A 40 7.84 9.33 -11.72
N ALA A 41 7.44 10.49 -11.19
CA ALA A 41 6.03 10.86 -11.07
C ALA A 41 5.80 12.26 -11.64
N THR A 42 4.62 12.46 -12.23
CA THR A 42 4.17 13.78 -12.67
C THR A 42 3.58 14.56 -11.49
N ALA A 43 3.63 15.89 -11.55
CA ALA A 43 2.99 16.77 -10.58
C ALA A 43 1.48 16.49 -10.45
N ARG A 44 0.83 16.10 -11.55
CA ARG A 44 -0.57 15.69 -11.54
C ARG A 44 -0.78 14.37 -10.80
N LEU A 45 0.01 13.34 -11.10
CA LEU A 45 -0.08 12.04 -10.41
C LEU A 45 0.06 12.19 -8.90
N SER A 46 1.09 12.88 -8.42
CA SER A 46 1.30 13.09 -6.97
C SER A 46 0.13 13.83 -6.33
N THR A 47 -0.47 14.81 -7.03
CA THR A 47 -1.63 15.55 -6.50
C THR A 47 -2.87 14.65 -6.40
N GLU A 48 -3.12 13.82 -7.41
CA GLU A 48 -4.28 12.93 -7.44
C GLU A 48 -4.14 11.76 -6.46
N VAL A 49 -2.94 11.23 -6.24
CA VAL A 49 -2.69 10.20 -5.20
C VAL A 49 -3.04 10.73 -3.81
N VAL A 50 -2.57 11.93 -3.46
CA VAL A 50 -2.89 12.55 -2.16
C VAL A 50 -4.40 12.81 -2.03
N ALA A 51 -5.05 13.28 -3.10
CA ALA A 51 -6.50 13.46 -3.11
C ALA A 51 -7.26 12.12 -2.98
N ALA A 52 -6.76 11.05 -3.60
CA ALA A 52 -7.31 9.71 -3.51
C ALA A 52 -7.20 9.14 -2.10
N ILE A 53 -6.05 9.27 -1.44
CA ILE A 53 -5.86 8.86 -0.04
C ILE A 53 -6.91 9.53 0.86
N ALA A 54 -7.07 10.85 0.76
CA ALA A 54 -8.05 11.58 1.55
C ALA A 54 -9.49 11.12 1.27
N ARG A 55 -9.84 10.93 0.00
CA ARG A 55 -11.16 10.44 -0.43
C ARG A 55 -11.45 9.03 0.08
N VAL A 56 -10.49 8.11 0.01
CA VAL A 56 -10.61 6.74 0.53
C VAL A 56 -10.83 6.78 2.04
N GLN A 57 -10.00 7.53 2.78
CA GLN A 57 -10.14 7.68 4.24
C GLN A 57 -11.50 8.27 4.65
N ALA A 58 -11.98 9.29 3.92
CA ALA A 58 -13.31 9.87 4.16
C ALA A 58 -14.44 8.89 3.82
N GLY A 59 -14.24 8.02 2.83
CA GLY A 59 -15.20 7.01 2.39
C GLY A 59 -15.33 5.80 3.30
N ALA A 60 -14.42 5.59 4.27
CA ALA A 60 -14.41 4.40 5.13
C ALA A 60 -15.78 4.07 5.77
N PRO A 61 -16.54 5.01 6.36
CA PRO A 61 -17.86 4.72 6.95
C PRO A 61 -18.93 4.26 5.95
N HIS A 62 -18.66 4.44 4.65
CA HIS A 62 -19.56 4.06 3.56
C HIS A 62 -19.10 2.79 2.84
N PHE A 63 -18.02 2.14 3.28
CA PHE A 63 -17.58 0.87 2.70
C PHE A 63 -18.61 -0.23 3.02
N ARG A 64 -19.04 -0.98 2.00
CA ARG A 64 -20.21 -1.91 2.08
C ARG A 64 -19.89 -3.37 1.82
N LEU A 65 -18.64 -3.73 1.55
CA LEU A 65 -18.25 -5.11 1.25
C LEU A 65 -17.42 -5.70 2.41
N PRO A 66 -17.36 -7.04 2.53
CA PRO A 66 -16.32 -7.71 3.30
C PRO A 66 -14.94 -7.15 2.98
N LEU A 67 -14.14 -6.86 4.01
CA LEU A 67 -12.84 -6.23 3.84
C LEU A 67 -11.75 -6.96 4.61
N LEU A 68 -10.67 -7.33 3.90
CA LEU A 68 -9.38 -7.68 4.50
C LEU A 68 -8.36 -6.60 4.17
N VAL A 69 -7.66 -6.12 5.20
CA VAL A 69 -6.48 -5.27 5.07
C VAL A 69 -5.28 -6.05 5.59
N LEU A 70 -4.26 -6.22 4.76
CA LEU A 70 -2.97 -6.81 5.12
C LEU A 70 -1.93 -5.70 5.15
N HIS A 71 -1.14 -5.59 6.22
CA HIS A 71 -0.12 -4.55 6.33
C HIS A 71 1.14 -5.06 7.07
N GLY A 72 2.32 -4.64 6.64
CA GLY A 72 3.54 -4.85 7.42
C GLY A 72 3.65 -3.84 8.56
N ALA A 73 3.78 -4.29 9.81
CA ALA A 73 3.86 -3.34 10.93
C ALA A 73 5.17 -2.55 10.94
N ALA A 74 6.19 -3.03 10.21
CA ALA A 74 7.47 -2.37 10.00
C ALA A 74 7.59 -1.72 8.61
N ASP A 75 6.48 -1.49 7.89
CA ASP A 75 6.48 -0.77 6.62
C ASP A 75 7.01 0.67 6.79
N ARG A 76 8.08 0.99 6.07
CA ARG A 76 8.76 2.30 6.10
C ARG A 76 8.38 3.18 4.91
N MET A 77 7.67 2.63 3.94
CA MET A 77 7.22 3.33 2.73
C MET A 77 5.80 3.87 2.91
N VAL A 78 4.92 3.06 3.50
CA VAL A 78 3.53 3.43 3.81
C VAL A 78 3.25 3.12 5.28
N PRO A 79 3.02 4.13 6.14
CA PRO A 79 2.82 3.87 7.57
C PRO A 79 1.52 3.07 7.85
N PRO A 80 1.57 2.02 8.70
CA PRO A 80 0.43 1.17 9.01
C PRO A 80 -0.72 1.91 9.70
N GLU A 81 -0.45 3.07 10.32
CA GLU A 81 -1.45 3.95 10.94
C GLU A 81 -2.56 4.34 9.96
N GLY A 82 -2.25 4.48 8.67
CA GLY A 82 -3.25 4.76 7.64
C GLY A 82 -4.27 3.63 7.49
N SER A 83 -3.82 2.37 7.53
CA SER A 83 -4.69 1.20 7.51
C SER A 83 -5.49 1.04 8.80
N ARG A 84 -4.85 1.24 9.96
CA ARG A 84 -5.53 1.23 11.27
C ARG A 84 -6.64 2.30 11.32
N ALA A 85 -6.36 3.52 10.89
CA ALA A 85 -7.33 4.61 10.85
C ALA A 85 -8.49 4.33 9.88
N PHE A 86 -8.20 3.76 8.71
CA PHE A 86 -9.21 3.39 7.73
C PHE A 86 -10.17 2.34 8.31
N ILE A 87 -9.64 1.21 8.77
CA ILE A 87 -10.46 0.08 9.21
C ILE A 87 -11.28 0.40 10.47
N ALA A 88 -10.73 1.22 11.38
CA ALA A 88 -11.47 1.68 12.56
C ALA A 88 -12.77 2.40 12.19
N ARG A 89 -12.79 3.09 11.03
CA ARG A 89 -13.93 3.85 10.52
C ARG A 89 -14.83 3.07 9.57
N VAL A 90 -14.44 1.88 9.11
CA VAL A 90 -15.28 1.03 8.25
C VAL A 90 -16.50 0.55 9.03
N SER A 91 -17.70 0.74 8.48
CA SER A 91 -18.95 0.34 9.15
C SER A 91 -19.33 -1.13 8.91
N HIS A 92 -18.76 -1.78 7.89
CA HIS A 92 -19.07 -3.16 7.56
C HIS A 92 -18.64 -4.08 8.72
N PRO A 93 -19.51 -4.99 9.19
CA PRO A 93 -19.20 -5.84 10.35
C PRO A 93 -18.14 -6.88 10.03
N ASP A 94 -18.14 -7.38 8.78
CA ASP A 94 -17.10 -8.27 8.29
C ASP A 94 -15.93 -7.43 7.76
N LYS A 95 -15.04 -7.06 8.68
CA LYS A 95 -13.79 -6.35 8.39
C LYS A 95 -12.67 -6.93 9.24
N GLU A 96 -11.50 -7.07 8.64
CA GLU A 96 -10.32 -7.62 9.29
C GLU A 96 -9.06 -6.85 8.89
N LEU A 97 -8.21 -6.54 9.87
CA LEU A 97 -6.85 -6.03 9.67
C LEU A 97 -5.88 -7.07 10.23
N ARG A 98 -4.98 -7.57 9.39
CA ARG A 98 -3.85 -8.39 9.81
C ARG A 98 -2.56 -7.60 9.62
N GLU A 99 -1.84 -7.43 10.71
CA GLU A 99 -0.53 -6.78 10.72
C GLU A 99 0.56 -7.83 10.95
N TYR A 100 1.61 -7.79 10.13
CA TYR A 100 2.75 -8.70 10.22
C TYR A 100 3.93 -7.94 10.88
N PRO A 101 4.31 -8.26 12.14
CA PRO A 101 5.16 -7.40 12.98
C PRO A 101 6.46 -6.94 12.32
N GLU A 102 7.19 -7.87 11.70
CA GLU A 102 8.49 -7.59 11.11
C GLU A 102 8.41 -7.23 9.62
N ALA A 103 7.24 -7.38 9.00
CA ALA A 103 7.15 -7.27 7.55
C ALA A 103 7.21 -5.82 7.07
N TYR A 104 7.83 -5.64 5.90
CA TYR A 104 7.99 -4.37 5.21
C TYR A 104 6.85 -4.18 4.19
N HIS A 105 7.08 -3.35 3.15
CA HIS A 105 6.06 -2.92 2.21
C HIS A 105 5.49 -4.03 1.31
N VAL A 106 6.35 -4.89 0.73
CA VAL A 106 5.95 -5.88 -0.29
C VAL A 106 5.67 -7.24 0.36
N LEU A 107 4.58 -7.34 1.13
CA LEU A 107 4.23 -8.54 1.90
C LEU A 107 4.32 -9.86 1.12
N PHE A 108 3.87 -9.87 -0.14
CA PHE A 108 3.84 -11.09 -0.97
C PHE A 108 5.21 -11.52 -1.50
N ALA A 109 6.24 -10.68 -1.36
CA ALA A 109 7.62 -11.01 -1.71
C ALA A 109 8.55 -10.97 -0.49
N ASP A 110 8.06 -10.55 0.68
CA ASP A 110 8.86 -10.44 1.89
C ASP A 110 9.07 -11.80 2.58
N VAL A 111 9.93 -11.82 3.61
CA VAL A 111 10.19 -13.01 4.42
C VAL A 111 8.90 -13.49 5.10
N GLY A 112 8.52 -14.75 4.92
CA GLY A 112 7.27 -15.29 5.48
C GLY A 112 6.02 -14.97 4.66
N ARG A 113 6.18 -14.58 3.39
CA ARG A 113 5.08 -14.42 2.41
C ARG A 113 4.12 -15.61 2.37
N GLU A 114 4.57 -16.83 2.67
CA GLU A 114 3.76 -18.04 2.68
C GLU A 114 2.63 -17.93 3.70
N GLN A 115 2.89 -17.33 4.86
CA GLN A 115 1.87 -17.05 5.86
C GLN A 115 0.87 -16.02 5.35
N VAL A 116 1.35 -14.93 4.73
CA VAL A 116 0.50 -13.86 4.16
C VAL A 116 -0.44 -14.42 3.08
N LEU A 117 0.09 -15.27 2.19
CA LEU A 117 -0.70 -15.90 1.14
C LEU A 117 -1.73 -16.87 1.70
N ALA A 118 -1.34 -17.72 2.66
CA ALA A 118 -2.27 -18.64 3.30
C ALA A 118 -3.38 -17.90 4.09
N ASP A 119 -3.05 -16.75 4.69
CA ASP A 119 -4.01 -15.86 5.34
C ASP A 119 -5.03 -15.28 4.36
N LEU A 120 -4.56 -14.80 3.20
CA LEU A 120 -5.40 -14.28 2.12
C LEU A 120 -6.32 -15.38 1.56
N GLU A 121 -5.77 -16.55 1.25
CA GLU A 121 -6.52 -17.70 0.73
C GLU A 121 -7.61 -18.15 1.69
N ARG A 122 -7.30 -18.28 2.98
CA ARG A 122 -8.30 -18.61 4.01
C ARG A 122 -9.42 -17.58 4.08
N TRP A 123 -9.09 -16.29 3.98
CA TRP A 123 -10.09 -15.23 4.04
C TRP A 123 -11.03 -15.27 2.82
N ILE A 124 -10.47 -15.51 1.62
CA ILE A 124 -11.26 -15.65 0.40
C ILE A 124 -12.13 -16.91 0.47
N ALA A 125 -11.56 -18.06 0.81
CA ALA A 125 -12.26 -19.34 0.84
C ALA A 125 -13.45 -19.35 1.84
N ALA A 126 -13.36 -18.59 2.93
CA ALA A 126 -14.46 -18.44 3.88
C ALA A 126 -15.65 -17.62 3.35
N ARG A 127 -15.55 -17.02 2.15
CA ARG A 127 -16.53 -16.13 1.53
C ARG A 127 -16.87 -16.51 0.08
N LEU A 128 -16.33 -17.63 -0.41
CA LEU A 128 -16.76 -18.30 -1.64
C LEU A 128 -17.96 -19.19 -1.35
#